data_AF-A0A1G8C720-F1
#
_entry.id   AF-A0A1G8C720-F1
#
_cell.length_a   1.000
_cell.length_b   1.000
_cell.length_c   1.000
_cell.angle_alpha   90.00
_cell.angle_beta   90.00
_cell.angle_gamma   90.00
#
_symmetry.space_group_name_H-M   'P 1'
#
loop_
_entity.id
_entity.type
_entity.pdbx_description
1 polymer ?
#
loop_
_entity_poly.entity_id
_entity_poly.type
_entity_poly.pdbx_seq_one_letter_code
_entity_poly.pdbx_strand_id
1 'polypeptide(L)' 'MTPAATMLAKYMTAEAAILEGKEVRFGDRTLRMEDLAEVRAGRQEWEQRVSAESAQAAGRPTFAGLGVSHANFRGN' A
#
# COMPACT_ATOMS: atom_id res chain seq x y z
N MET A 1 -13.28 6.00 -8.35
CA MET A 1 -12.34 5.99 -7.21
C MET A 1 -12.29 4.56 -6.69
N THR A 2 -11.14 3.88 -6.73
CA THR A 2 -11.05 2.48 -6.30
C THR A 2 -11.01 2.39 -4.77
N PRO A 3 -11.47 1.27 -4.18
CA PRO A 3 -11.43 1.07 -2.74
C PRO A 3 -10.01 1.18 -2.16
N ALA A 4 -8.95 0.73 -2.86
CA ALA A 4 -7.58 0.91 -2.37
C ALA A 4 -7.11 2.37 -2.40
N ALA A 5 -7.51 3.16 -3.39
CA ALA A 5 -7.14 4.58 -3.46
C ALA A 5 -7.75 5.38 -2.29
N THR A 6 -8.98 5.02 -1.89
CA THR A 6 -9.64 5.58 -0.71
C THR A 6 -8.89 5.21 0.58
N MET A 7 -8.38 3.98 0.69
CA MET A 7 -7.59 3.56 1.85
C MET A 7 -6.25 4.30 1.91
N LEU A 8 -5.54 4.39 0.78
CA LEU A 8 -4.28 5.14 0.69
C LEU A 8 -4.44 6.60 1.17
N ALA A 9 -5.49 7.28 0.72
CA ALA A 9 -5.79 8.64 1.14
C ALA A 9 -6.00 8.75 2.66
N LYS A 10 -6.68 7.77 3.29
CA LYS A 10 -6.85 7.75 4.75
C LYS A 10 -5.51 7.62 5.48
N TYR A 11 -4.59 6.79 4.98
CA TYR A 11 -3.24 6.66 5.56
C TYR A 11 -2.42 7.95 5.41
N MET A 12 -2.53 8.65 4.27
CA MET A 12 -1.83 9.92 4.07
C MET A 12 -2.34 11.02 5.01
N THR A 13 -3.67 11.12 5.17
CA THR A 13 -4.27 12.06 6.12
C THR A 13 -3.87 11.73 7.56
N ALA A 14 -3.83 10.43 7.91
CA ALA A 14 -3.38 10.00 9.22
C ALA A 14 -1.91 10.36 9.46
N GLU A 15 -1.03 10.11 8.49
CA GLU A 15 0.38 10.49 8.60
C GLU A 15 0.54 12.00 8.80
N ALA A 16 -0.14 12.83 8.01
CA ALA A 16 -0.04 14.28 8.12
C ALA A 16 -0.46 14.77 9.51
N ALA A 17 -1.57 14.27 10.04
CA ALA A 17 -2.03 14.63 11.37
C ALA A 17 -1.06 14.16 12.47
N ILE A 18 -0.46 12.97 12.33
CA ILE A 18 0.58 12.49 13.26
C ILE A 18 1.82 13.39 13.22
N LEU A 19 2.26 13.82 12.03
CA LEU A 19 3.37 14.74 11.87
C LEU A 19 3.10 16.14 12.45
N GLU A 20 1.83 16.55 12.51
CA GLU A 20 1.39 17.75 13.24
C GLU A 20 1.35 17.53 14.77
N GLY A 21 1.67 16.34 15.26
CA GLY A 21 1.62 15.97 16.68
C GLY A 21 0.22 15.60 17.18
N LYS A 22 -0.74 15.35 16.27
CA LYS A 22 -2.11 14.92 16.62
C LYS A 22 -2.19 13.41 16.66
N GLU A 23 -3.12 12.90 17.46
CA GLU A 23 -3.42 11.47 17.55
C GLU A 23 -4.57 11.15 16.60
N VAL A 24 -4.39 10.12 15.76
CA VAL A 24 -5.38 9.78 14.74
C VAL A 24 -6.02 8.45 15.07
N ARG A 25 -7.35 8.44 15.21
CA ARG A 25 -8.08 7.19 15.40
C ARG A 25 -8.30 6.49 14.05
N PHE A 26 -7.69 5.32 13.90
CA PHE A 26 -7.76 4.51 12.69
C PHE A 26 -8.45 3.17 13.01
N GLY A 27 -9.76 3.13 12.77
CA GLY A 27 -10.60 2.02 13.23
C GLY A 27 -10.63 1.92 14.75
N ASP A 28 -10.25 0.76 15.30
CA ASP A 28 -10.20 0.51 16.74
C ASP A 28 -8.88 0.95 17.41
N ARG A 29 -7.86 1.32 16.63
CA ARG A 29 -6.55 1.75 17.15
C ARG A 29 -6.34 3.25 17.02
N THR A 30 -5.54 3.82 17.91
CA THR A 30 -5.09 5.21 17.84
C THR A 30 -3.63 5.20 17.39
N LEU A 31 -3.34 5.92 16.31
CA LEU A 31 -2.00 6.08 15.75
C LEU A 31 -1.37 7.36 16.27
N ARG A 32 -0.09 7.27 16.64
CA ARG A 32 0.72 8.36 17.19
C ARG A 32 2.07 8.45 16.48
N MET A 33 2.91 9.39 16.92
CA MET A 33 4.27 9.56 16.40
C MET A 33 5.11 8.28 16.50
N GLU A 34 4.89 7.45 17.53
CA GLU A 34 5.53 6.14 17.68
C GLU A 34 5.12 5.14 16.58
N ASP A 35 3.89 5.23 16.08
CA ASP A 35 3.34 4.35 15.05
C ASP A 35 3.64 4.84 13.62
N LEU A 36 4.33 5.98 13.47
CA LEU A 36 4.59 6.58 12.15
C LEU A 36 5.29 5.60 11.18
N ALA A 37 6.14 4.71 11.72
CA ALA A 37 6.77 3.65 10.94
C ALA A 37 5.75 2.61 10.43
N GLU A 38 4.79 2.20 11.27
CA GLU A 38 3.70 1.29 10.89
C GLU A 38 2.79 1.95 9.83
N VAL A 39 2.44 3.23 10.01
CA VAL A 39 1.61 4.00 9.05
C VAL A 39 2.30 4.10 7.69
N ARG A 40 3.62 4.33 7.67
CA ARG A 40 4.43 4.33 6.44
C ARG A 40 4.45 2.96 5.76
N ALA A 41 4.65 1.89 6.52
CA ALA A 41 4.62 0.53 5.99
C ALA A 41 3.26 0.20 5.37
N GLY A 42 2.17 0.44 6.11
CA GLY A 42 0.80 0.23 5.61
C GLY A 42 0.50 1.04 4.34
N ARG A 43 0.99 2.29 4.25
CA ARG A 43 0.85 3.09 3.03
C ARG A 43 1.53 2.43 1.82
N GLN A 44 2.76 1.95 1.98
CA GLN A 44 3.47 1.28 0.89
C GLN A 44 2.73 0.01 0.42
N GLU A 45 2.16 -0.76 1.35
CA GLU A 45 1.33 -1.92 1.02
C GLU A 45 0.09 -1.50 0.22
N TRP A 46 -0.59 -0.42 0.63
CA TRP A 46 -1.74 0.09 -0.10
C TRP A 46 -1.37 0.73 -1.43
N GLU A 47 -0.21 1.38 -1.56
CA GLU A 47 0.31 1.89 -2.84
C GLU A 47 0.54 0.76 -3.84
N GLN A 48 1.15 -0.35 -3.40
CA GLN A 48 1.32 -1.55 -4.23
C GLN A 48 -0.04 -2.12 -4.66
N ARG A 49 -1.02 -2.17 -3.75
CA ARG A 49 -2.38 -2.64 -4.07
C ARG A 49 -3.11 -1.71 -5.02
N VAL A 50 -3.00 -0.38 -4.85
CA VAL A 50 -3.55 0.61 -5.78
C VAL A 50 -2.92 0.45 -7.15
N SER A 51 -1.61 0.30 -7.23
CA SER A 51 -0.90 0.08 -8.48
C SER A 51 -1.39 -1.20 -9.18
N ALA A 52 -1.55 -2.30 -8.44
CA ALA A 52 -2.09 -3.55 -8.95
C ALA A 52 -3.56 -3.42 -9.40
N GLU A 53 -4.42 -2.76 -8.62
CA GLU A 53 -5.82 -2.49 -8.98
C GLU A 53 -5.93 -1.58 -10.21
N SER A 54 -5.09 -0.54 -10.30
CA SER A 54 -5.02 0.34 -11.46
C SER A 54 -4.53 -0.39 -12.69
N ALA A 55 -3.54 -1.28 -12.57
CA ALA A 55 -3.08 -2.13 -13.66
C ALA A 55 -4.17 -3.11 -14.12
N GLN A 56 -4.95 -3.68 -13.20
CA GLN A 56 -6.09 -4.54 -13.53
C GLN A 56 -7.25 -3.76 -14.14
N ALA A 57 -7.55 -2.56 -13.66
CA ALA A 57 -8.61 -1.71 -14.19
C ALA A 57 -8.25 -1.12 -15.57
N ALA A 58 -6.97 -0.85 -15.82
CA ALA A 58 -6.46 -0.38 -17.10
C ALA A 58 -6.17 -1.50 -18.11
N GLY A 59 -6.17 -2.77 -17.69
CA GLY A 59 -5.59 -3.88 -18.43
C GLY A 59 -6.44 -5.16 -18.48
N ARG A 60 -7.51 -5.14 -19.27
CA ARG A 60 -7.78 -6.25 -20.21
C ARG A 60 -7.38 -5.71 -21.59
N PRO A 61 -6.31 -6.20 -22.25
CA PRO A 61 -5.93 -7.61 -22.34
C PRO A 61 -4.47 -7.94 -21.95
N THR A 62 -4.28 -9.20 -21.55
CA THR A 62 -3.11 -10.06 -21.76
C THR A 62 -1.88 -9.43 -22.43
N PHE A 63 -0.91 -8.96 -21.64
CA PHE A 63 0.48 -8.96 -22.07
C PHE A 63 1.16 -10.18 -21.47
N ALA A 64 1.20 -11.25 -22.29
CA ALA A 64 2.04 -12.44 -22.17
C ALA A 64 2.08 -13.12 -20.79
N GLY A 65 1.47 -14.32 -20.70
CA GLY A 65 1.54 -15.20 -19.54
C GLY A 65 2.96 -15.65 -19.17
N LEU A 66 3.75 -14.75 -18.61
CA LEU A 66 4.98 -15.07 -17.91
C LEU A 66 4.65 -15.09 -16.42
N GLY A 67 4.25 -16.29 -15.99
CA GLY A 67 4.32 -16.66 -14.59
C GLY A 67 5.74 -16.40 -14.09
N VAL A 68 5.82 -15.89 -12.87
CA VAL A 68 7.08 -15.74 -12.12
C VAL A 68 7.76 -17.11 -12.08
N SER A 69 8.72 -17.33 -12.98
CA SER A 69 9.56 -18.51 -12.96
C SER A 69 10.67 -18.27 -11.96
N HIS A 70 10.51 -18.84 -10.78
CA HIS A 70 11.55 -18.94 -9.75
C HIS A 70 12.57 -20.01 -10.21
N ALA A 71 13.44 -19.67 -11.16
CA ALA A 71 14.45 -20.59 -11.68
C ALA A 71 15.85 -20.26 -11.12
N ASN A 72 16.21 -21.03 -10.09
CA ASN A 72 17.54 -21.59 -9.77
C ASN A 72 18.79 -20.72 -9.97
N PHE A 73 19.30 -20.18 -8.86
CA PHE A 73 20.68 -19.72 -8.74
C PHE A 73 21.63 -20.91 -8.49
N ARG A 74 22.20 -21.41 -9.60
CA ARG A 74 23.57 -21.88 -9.82
C ARG A 74 24.46 -22.34 -8.63
N GLY A 75 24.96 -23.57 -8.72
CA GLY A 75 26.41 -23.85 -8.66
C GLY A 75 26.95 -24.81 -7.59
N ASN A 76 27.26 -26.07 -7.99
CA ASN A 76 28.60 -26.67 -7.90
C ASN A 76 28.71 -27.81 -8.91
#